data_AF-A0A558RAT3-F1
#
_entry.id   AF-A0A558RAT3-F1
#
_cell.length_a   1.000
_cell.length_b   1.000
_cell.length_c   1.000
_cell.angle_alpha   90.00
_cell.angle_beta   90.00
_cell.angle_gamma   90.00
#
_symmetry.space_group_name_H-M   'P 1'
#
loop_
_entity.id
_entity.type
_entity.pdbx_description
1 polymer ?
#
loop_
_entity_poly.entity_id
_entity_poly.type
_entity_poly.pdbx_seq_one_letter_code
_entity_poly.pdbx_strand_id
1 'polypeptide(L)' 'MTGRKRHILTDTDGRLLTVRVHAADIQDRDGAKLPLKGSRQRFPFVARVF' A
#
# COMPACT_ATOMS: atom_id res chain seq x y z
N MET A 1 14.82 10.59 12.29
CA MET A 1 14.26 9.79 11.18
C MET A 1 14.53 10.50 9.86
N THR A 2 15.61 10.16 9.15
CA THR A 2 15.98 10.80 7.88
C THR A 2 15.49 9.95 6.70
N GLY A 3 14.18 9.99 6.44
CA GLY A 3 13.63 9.37 5.23
C GLY A 3 12.14 9.07 5.30
N ARG A 4 11.51 9.04 4.12
CA ARG A 4 10.11 8.63 3.94
C ARG A 4 10.04 7.56 2.86
N LYS A 5 9.30 6.48 3.12
CA LYS A 5 8.97 5.43 2.15
C LYS A 5 7.51 5.53 1.74
N ARG A 6 7.21 5.14 0.50
CA ARG A 6 5.85 5.09 -0.05
C ARG A 6 5.51 3.64 -0.37
N HIS A 7 4.43 3.13 0.20
CA HIS A 7 3.84 1.85 -0.22
C HIS A 7 2.60 2.16 -1.07
N ILE A 8 2.60 1.63 -2.28
CA ILE A 8 1.60 1.91 -3.30
C ILE A 8 0.95 0.60 -3.70
N LEU A 9 -0.38 0.58 -3.70
CA LEU A 9 -1.18 -0.50 -4.28
C LEU A 9 -1.72 -0.03 -5.62
N THR A 10 -1.50 -0.82 -6.66
CA THR A 10 -2.02 -0.59 -8.01
C THR A 10 -2.91 -1.74 -8.48
N ASP A 11 -3.78 -1.48 -9.45
CA ASP A 11 -4.42 -2.55 -10.23
C ASP A 11 -3.44 -3.16 -11.25
N THR A 12 -3.92 -4.15 -12.01
CA THR A 12 -3.12 -4.86 -13.03
C THR A 12 -2.70 -3.98 -14.21
N ASP A 13 -3.42 -2.89 -14.46
CA ASP A 13 -3.12 -1.94 -15.53
C ASP A 13 -2.26 -0.77 -15.03
N GLY A 14 -1.83 -0.80 -13.76
CA GLY A 14 -1.00 0.21 -13.14
C GLY A 14 -1.76 1.43 -12.58
N ARG A 15 -3.09 1.38 -12.45
CA ARG A 15 -3.86 2.46 -11.83
C ARG A 15 -3.67 2.47 -10.32
N LEU A 16 -3.52 3.66 -9.75
CA LEU A 16 -3.35 3.84 -8.30
C LEU A 16 -4.64 3.50 -7.55
N LEU A 17 -4.56 2.55 -6.62
CA LEU A 17 -5.64 2.22 -5.69
C LEU A 17 -5.42 2.89 -4.34
N THR A 18 -4.20 2.82 -3.79
CA THR A 18 -3.91 3.36 -2.45
C THR A 18 -2.46 3.74 -2.31
N VAL A 19 -2.19 4.82 -1.57
CA VAL A 19 -0.84 5.28 -1.27
C VAL A 19 -0.71 5.50 0.22
N ARG A 20 0.36 4.98 0.83
CA ARG A 20 0.70 5.22 2.23
C ARG A 20 2.15 5.65 2.36
N VAL A 21 2.37 6.72 3.11
CA VAL A 21 3.70 7.28 3.37
C VAL A 21 4.04 7.06 4.83
N HIS A 22 5.22 6.51 5.08
CA HIS A 22 5.73 6.24 6.41
C HIS A 22 7.20 6.64 6.54
N ALA A 23 7.70 6.65 7.78
CA ALA A 23 9.13 6.80 8.02
C ALA A 23 9.92 5.64 7.37
N ALA A 24 11.16 5.93 6.96
CA ALA A 24 11.96 4.98 6.19
C ALA A 24 12.47 3.77 6.99
N ASP A 25 12.36 3.80 8.32
CA ASP A 25 12.70 2.71 9.23
C ASP A 25 11.64 1.60 9.26
N ILE A 26 10.43 1.85 8.74
CA ILE A 26 9.41 0.81 8.58
C ILE A 26 9.86 -0.19 7.51
N GLN A 27 9.82 -1.47 7.90
CA GLN A 27 10.10 -2.60 7.03
C GLN A 27 8.96 -2.80 6.03
N ASP A 28 9.29 -3.22 4.81
CA ASP A 28 8.34 -3.27 3.71
C ASP A 28 7.19 -4.26 3.98
N ARG A 29 7.48 -5.37 4.67
CA ARG A 29 6.49 -6.35 5.15
C ARG A 29 5.38 -5.70 5.99
N ASP A 30 5.74 -4.76 6.86
CA ASP A 30 4.78 -4.11 7.76
C ASP A 30 4.13 -2.90 7.08
N GLY A 31 4.88 -2.17 6.26
CA GLY A 31 4.37 -1.07 5.44
C GLY A 31 3.34 -1.50 4.38
N ALA A 32 3.51 -2.67 3.75
CA ALA A 32 2.62 -3.18 2.70
C ALA A 32 1.20 -3.56 3.20
N LYS A 33 1.04 -3.86 4.50
CA LYS A 33 -0.26 -4.21 5.09
C LYS A 33 -1.22 -3.02 5.12
N LEU A 34 -0.69 -1.79 5.17
CA LEU A 34 -1.48 -0.57 5.39
C LEU A 34 -2.24 -0.10 4.13
N PRO A 35 -1.64 -0.09 2.92
CA PRO A 35 -2.39 0.08 1.67
C PRO A 35 -3.48 -0.98 1.50
N LEU A 36 -3.19 -2.25 1.78
CA LEU A 36 -4.18 -3.33 1.65
C LEU A 36 -5.37 -3.17 2.60
N LYS A 37 -5.13 -2.81 3.87
CA LYS A 37 -6.23 -2.51 4.79
C LYS A 37 -7.06 -1.30 4.32
N GLY A 38 -6.39 -0.27 3.81
CA GLY A 38 -7.04 0.93 3.29
C GLY A 38 -7.86 0.69 2.02
N SER A 39 -7.48 -0.27 1.18
CA SER A 39 -8.18 -0.55 -0.07
C SER A 39 -9.53 -1.25 0.14
N ARG A 40 -9.70 -2.05 1.20
CA ARG A 40 -10.91 -2.87 1.44
C ARG A 40 -12.23 -2.09 1.41
N GLN A 41 -12.23 -0.83 1.84
CA GLN A 41 -13.44 0.01 1.85
C GLN A 41 -13.85 0.44 0.42
N ARG A 42 -12.87 0.77 -0.43
CA ARG A 42 -13.12 1.38 -1.75
C ARG A 42 -13.02 0.37 -2.90
N PHE A 43 -12.30 -0.72 -2.69
CA PHE A 43 -12.05 -1.79 -3.65
C PHE A 43 -12.30 -3.15 -3.00
N PRO A 44 -13.54 -3.44 -2.53
CA PRO A 44 -13.86 -4.68 -1.84
C PRO A 44 -13.70 -5.93 -2.72
N PHE A 45 -13.58 -5.75 -4.03
CA PHE A 45 -13.38 -6.81 -5.02
C PHE A 45 -11.92 -7.24 -5.19
N VAL A 46 -10.94 -6.55 -4.57
CA VAL A 46 -9.53 -6.97 -4.60
C VAL A 46 -9.36 -8.24 -3.77
N ALA A 47 -9.34 -9.38 -4.44
CA ALA A 47 -9.25 -10.70 -3.82
C ALA A 47 -7.82 -11.21 -3.64
N ARG A 48 -6.87 -10.72 -4.44
CA ARG A 48 -5.48 -11.18 -4.44
C ARG A 48 -4.52 -10.01 -4.64
N VAL A 49 -3.43 -10.01 -3.88
CA VAL A 49 -2.28 -9.12 -3.98
C VAL A 49 -1.03 -10.00 -3.94
N PHE A 50 0.00 -9.64 -4.71
CA PHE A 50 1.24 -10.38 -4.87
C PHE A 50 2.40 -9.67 -4.17
#